data_AF-A0A6N6Q702-F1
#
_entry.id   AF-A0A6N6Q702-F1
#
_cell.length_a   1.000
_cell.length_b   1.000
_cell.length_c   1.000
_cell.angle_alpha   90.00
_cell.angle_beta   90.00
_cell.angle_gamma   90.00
#
_symmetry.space_group_name_H-M   'P 1'
#
loop_
_entity.id
_entity.type
_entity.pdbx_description
1 polymer ?
#
loop_
_entity_poly.entity_id
_entity_poly.type
_entity_poly.pdbx_seq_one_letter_code
_entity_poly.pdbx_strand_id
1 'polypeptide(L)'
;MSLFTSDPWLVLKCPLLAGFECPLTFVPTDTTWHHFEHFRRAFLRHGRPVALYTDGLALFGYQSSTDGGDPRSEFQRALTALGISHLVAPSPQAKGKIERRFGTFQNRLLALLAFERIADYGPAQGLLDHELEQQNRTVCRTTHLSPDDAWDKAIDERRDAMRPRPDPSLLDLHLALHFSRRLNADHQVDFLGRSWPIGATQRHTVAIIHHPGRQFWVVTTPPKPPENRWSDVLGKFSL
;
A
#
# COMPACT_ATOMS: atom_id res chain seq x y z
N MET A 1 10.98 2.03 -0.55
CA MET A 1 9.91 2.97 -0.24
C MET A 1 10.45 4.04 0.70
N SER A 2 10.65 5.25 0.16
CA SER A 2 11.19 6.38 0.91
C SER A 2 10.10 7.01 1.78
N LEU A 3 10.28 6.94 3.10
CA LEU A 3 9.47 7.62 4.09
C LEU A 3 10.07 8.99 4.38
N PHE A 4 9.22 9.97 4.67
CA PHE A 4 9.63 11.30 5.08
C PHE A 4 9.00 11.61 6.43
N THR A 5 9.81 12.02 7.40
CA THR A 5 9.34 12.48 8.71
C THR A 5 9.85 13.89 8.93
N SER A 6 9.00 14.90 8.77
CA SER A 6 9.09 16.10 9.59
C SER A 6 7.76 16.23 10.30
N ASP A 7 7.70 15.97 11.61
CA ASP A 7 6.47 16.14 12.38
C ASP A 7 5.82 17.49 12.03
N PRO A 8 4.53 17.54 11.63
CA PRO A 8 3.50 16.47 11.64
C PRO A 8 3.24 15.77 10.27
N TRP A 9 4.08 16.00 9.27
CA TRP A 9 3.84 15.64 7.87
C TRP A 9 4.62 14.39 7.45
N LEU A 10 3.93 13.25 7.40
CA LEU A 10 4.45 12.01 6.82
C LEU A 10 3.79 11.75 5.46
N VAL A 11 4.61 11.57 4.43
CA VAL A 11 4.14 11.33 3.05
C VAL A 11 4.53 9.93 2.60
N LEU A 12 3.56 9.14 2.16
CA LEU A 12 3.80 7.83 1.56
C LEU A 12 3.99 7.93 0.05
N LYS A 13 5.11 7.42 -0.44
CA LYS A 13 5.40 7.26 -1.87
C LYS A 13 5.33 5.80 -2.27
N CYS A 14 4.59 5.47 -3.32
CA CYS A 14 4.66 4.12 -3.87
C CYS A 14 5.93 3.98 -4.73
N PRO A 15 6.72 2.89 -4.58
CA PRO A 15 7.98 2.71 -5.30
C PRO A 15 7.80 2.16 -6.73
N LEU A 16 6.56 2.14 -7.20
CA LEU A 16 6.16 1.55 -8.48
C LEU A 16 6.84 2.18 -9.69
N LEU A 17 7.04 3.50 -9.65
CA LEU A 17 7.39 4.30 -10.82
C LEU A 17 8.55 5.23 -10.48
N ALA A 18 9.44 5.42 -11.46
CA ALA A 18 10.60 6.30 -11.31
C ALA A 18 10.22 7.79 -11.19
N GLY A 19 8.95 8.15 -11.40
CA GLY A 19 8.41 9.51 -11.41
C GLY A 19 7.46 9.86 -10.26
N PHE A 20 6.69 10.95 -10.47
CA PHE A 20 5.61 11.46 -9.60
C PHE A 20 4.22 10.97 -10.05
N GLU A 21 4.18 10.03 -10.99
CA GLU A 21 2.97 9.44 -11.59
C GLU A 21 2.11 8.67 -10.57
N CYS A 22 2.69 8.25 -9.44
CA CYS A 22 1.98 7.53 -8.40
C CYS A 22 1.41 8.49 -7.34
N PRO A 23 0.18 8.26 -6.81
CA PRO A 23 -0.34 9.05 -5.70
C PRO A 23 0.68 9.12 -4.55
N LEU A 24 0.71 10.28 -3.91
CA LEU A 24 1.32 10.48 -2.59
C LEU A 24 0.22 10.87 -1.62
N THR A 25 0.28 10.34 -0.42
CA THR A 25 -0.74 10.58 0.60
C THR A 25 -0.08 11.04 1.88
N PHE A 26 -0.62 12.10 2.51
CA PHE A 26 -0.27 12.44 3.88
C PHE A 26 -0.94 11.46 4.85
N VAL A 27 -0.15 10.94 5.79
CA VAL A 27 -0.63 10.02 6.82
C VAL A 27 -0.13 10.48 8.19
N PRO A 28 -0.89 10.24 9.27
CA PRO A 28 -0.47 10.65 10.60
C PRO A 28 0.66 9.78 11.16
N THR A 29 0.73 8.52 10.74
CA THR A 29 1.67 7.53 11.29
C THR A 29 2.10 6.52 10.24
N ASP A 30 3.35 6.07 10.33
CA ASP A 30 3.90 5.04 9.46
C ASP A 30 3.46 3.65 9.92
N THR A 31 2.29 3.19 9.46
CA THR A 31 1.76 1.87 9.80
C THR A 31 1.45 1.03 8.58
N THR A 32 1.49 -0.29 8.73
CA THR A 32 1.17 -1.25 7.66
C THR A 32 -0.15 -0.94 6.97
N TRP A 33 -1.15 -0.52 7.76
CA TRP A 33 -2.47 -0.17 7.24
C TRP A 33 -2.44 1.03 6.30
N HIS A 34 -1.75 2.11 6.66
CA HIS A 34 -1.66 3.30 5.82
C HIS A 34 -0.99 3.01 4.47
N HIS A 35 0.02 2.13 4.44
CA HIS A 35 0.60 1.67 3.17
C HIS A 35 -0.35 0.78 2.37
N PHE A 36 -1.14 -0.07 3.02
CA PHE A 36 -2.16 -0.86 2.33
C PHE A 36 -3.20 0.03 1.67
N GLU A 37 -3.66 1.08 2.35
CA GLU A 37 -4.54 2.07 1.73
C GLU A 37 -3.85 2.79 0.57
N HIS A 38 -2.57 3.14 0.74
CA HIS A 38 -1.76 3.76 -0.31
C HIS A 38 -1.62 2.87 -1.55
N PHE A 39 -1.25 1.61 -1.36
CA PHE A 39 -1.15 0.61 -2.43
C PHE A 39 -2.49 0.33 -3.08
N ARG A 40 -3.58 0.29 -2.31
CA ARG A 40 -4.93 0.10 -2.87
C ARG A 40 -5.27 1.21 -3.85
N ARG A 41 -5.01 2.48 -3.49
CA ARG A 41 -5.23 3.63 -4.39
C ARG A 41 -4.36 3.53 -5.64
N ALA A 42 -3.08 3.22 -5.48
CA ALA A 42 -2.14 3.07 -6.59
C ALA A 42 -2.57 1.93 -7.54
N PHE A 43 -2.92 0.76 -7.01
CA PHE A 43 -3.27 -0.41 -7.82
C PHE A 43 -4.60 -0.25 -8.56
N LEU A 44 -5.56 0.46 -7.97
CA LEU A 44 -6.83 0.77 -8.65
C LEU A 44 -6.67 1.81 -9.76
N ARG A 45 -5.69 2.71 -9.63
CA ARG A 45 -5.42 3.74 -10.64
C ARG A 45 -4.55 3.23 -11.78
N HIS A 46 -3.44 2.57 -11.48
CA HIS A 46 -2.40 2.22 -12.46
C HIS A 46 -2.29 0.73 -12.77
N GLY A 47 -3.08 -0.12 -12.10
CA GLY A 47 -2.91 -1.56 -12.17
C GLY A 47 -1.86 -2.08 -11.19
N ARG A 48 -1.57 -3.37 -11.29
CA ARG A 48 -0.70 -4.05 -10.32
C ARG A 48 0.68 -4.31 -10.93
N PRO A 49 1.78 -3.96 -10.26
CA PRO A 49 3.11 -4.23 -10.79
C PRO A 49 3.45 -5.72 -10.85
N VAL A 50 4.44 -6.04 -11.69
CA VAL A 50 5.14 -7.32 -11.63
C VAL A 50 6.02 -7.41 -10.37
N ALA A 51 6.70 -6.33 -9.98
CA ALA A 51 7.57 -6.29 -8.82
C ALA A 51 7.55 -4.93 -8.09
N LEU A 52 7.77 -4.95 -6.78
CA LEU A 52 7.89 -3.77 -5.93
C LEU A 52 9.23 -3.74 -5.22
N TYR A 53 9.93 -2.61 -5.34
CA TYR A 53 11.16 -2.36 -4.62
C TYR A 53 10.88 -1.60 -3.33
N THR A 54 11.08 -2.25 -2.19
CA THR A 54 10.94 -1.61 -0.89
C THR A 54 12.28 -1.40 -0.23
N ASP A 55 12.27 -0.55 0.79
CA ASP A 55 13.46 -0.35 1.62
C ASP A 55 13.42 -1.46 2.67
N GLY A 56 14.58 -1.92 3.13
CA GLY A 56 14.69 -2.97 4.16
C GLY A 56 14.23 -2.52 5.56
N LEU A 57 13.18 -1.69 5.63
CA LEU A 57 12.52 -1.33 6.87
C LEU A 57 11.81 -2.58 7.42
N ALA A 58 11.83 -2.73 8.75
CA ALA A 58 11.22 -3.87 9.44
C ALA A 58 9.75 -4.11 9.03
N LEU A 59 9.03 -3.03 8.72
CA LEU A 59 7.64 -3.04 8.29
C LEU A 59 7.43 -3.83 6.98
N PHE A 60 8.33 -3.75 6.01
CA PHE A 60 8.23 -4.49 4.74
C PHE A 60 8.81 -5.91 4.81
N GLY A 61 9.63 -6.18 5.82
CA GLY A 61 10.42 -7.40 5.92
C GLY A 61 11.86 -7.18 5.46
N TYR A 62 12.80 -7.84 6.14
CA TYR A 62 14.24 -7.66 5.93
C TYR A 62 14.80 -8.38 4.69
N GLN A 63 14.03 -9.31 4.11
CA GLN A 63 14.46 -10.17 3.00
C GLN A 63 13.47 -10.09 1.84
N SER A 64 13.94 -10.27 0.60
CA SER A 64 13.06 -10.36 -0.58
C SER A 64 12.21 -11.64 -0.52
N SER A 65 10.99 -11.59 -1.04
CA SER A 65 10.05 -12.73 -1.01
C SER A 65 10.23 -13.71 -2.18
N THR A 66 11.37 -13.67 -2.88
CA THR A 66 11.59 -14.42 -4.13
C THR A 66 11.83 -15.92 -3.94
N ASP A 67 12.06 -16.38 -2.71
CA ASP A 67 12.67 -17.69 -2.45
C ASP A 67 11.69 -18.71 -1.84
N GLY A 68 10.41 -18.69 -2.21
CA GLY A 68 9.43 -19.71 -1.81
C GLY A 68 9.25 -19.90 -0.29
N GLY A 69 9.83 -19.02 0.53
CA GLY A 69 9.76 -19.05 1.98
C GLY A 69 8.46 -18.44 2.49
N ASP A 70 8.05 -18.86 3.68
CA ASP A 70 6.86 -18.32 4.33
C ASP A 70 6.98 -16.79 4.48
N PRO A 71 5.93 -16.02 4.11
CA PRO A 71 5.95 -14.57 4.25
C PRO A 71 6.08 -14.21 5.74
N ARG A 72 7.12 -13.42 6.07
CA ARG A 72 7.44 -13.03 7.45
C ARG A 72 6.84 -11.68 7.85
N SER A 73 6.23 -10.98 6.89
CA SER A 73 5.50 -9.73 7.12
C SER A 73 4.12 -9.75 6.45
N GLU A 74 3.19 -8.96 6.97
CA GLU A 74 1.89 -8.72 6.35
C GLU A 74 2.03 -8.20 4.90
N PHE A 75 3.09 -7.43 4.62
CA PHE A 75 3.37 -6.97 3.26
C PHE A 75 3.78 -8.10 2.33
N GLN A 76 4.72 -8.93 2.73
CA GLN A 76 5.14 -10.07 1.92
C GLN A 76 3.93 -10.96 1.65
N ARG A 77 3.11 -11.25 2.67
CA ARG A 77 1.87 -12.01 2.52
C ARG A 77 0.96 -11.38 1.46
N ALA A 78 0.65 -10.09 1.61
CA ALA A 78 -0.25 -9.38 0.72
C ALA A 78 0.29 -9.31 -0.72
N LEU A 79 1.55 -8.92 -0.90
CA LEU A 79 2.17 -8.74 -2.21
C LEU A 79 2.33 -10.07 -2.94
N THR A 80 2.80 -11.12 -2.25
CA THR A 80 2.91 -12.47 -2.82
C THR A 80 1.54 -13.02 -3.21
N ALA A 81 0.51 -12.83 -2.38
CA ALA A 81 -0.85 -13.28 -2.70
C ALA A 81 -1.46 -12.52 -3.89
N LEU A 82 -1.07 -11.26 -4.07
CA LEU A 82 -1.35 -10.47 -5.26
C LEU A 82 -0.45 -10.83 -6.46
N GLY A 83 0.48 -11.78 -6.34
CA GLY A 83 1.40 -12.17 -7.41
C GLY A 83 2.39 -11.05 -7.78
N ILE A 84 2.70 -10.18 -6.84
CA ILE A 84 3.70 -9.11 -6.95
C ILE A 84 4.99 -9.60 -6.27
N SER A 85 6.10 -9.57 -6.99
CA SER A 85 7.40 -9.90 -6.41
C SER A 85 7.87 -8.77 -5.50
N HIS A 86 8.04 -9.04 -4.21
CA HIS A 86 8.60 -8.08 -3.27
C HIS A 86 10.12 -8.19 -3.24
N LEU A 87 10.78 -7.11 -3.66
CA LEU A 87 12.23 -7.00 -3.75
C LEU A 87 12.72 -5.98 -2.73
N VAL A 88 13.61 -6.39 -1.84
CA VAL A 88 14.29 -5.47 -0.92
C VAL A 88 15.52 -4.92 -1.62
N ALA A 89 15.61 -3.60 -1.77
CA ALA A 89 16.76 -2.99 -2.43
C ALA A 89 18.04 -3.18 -1.60
N PRO A 90 19.12 -3.76 -2.16
CA PRO A 90 20.33 -4.11 -1.40
C PRO A 90 21.19 -2.90 -1.02
N SER A 91 21.03 -1.73 -1.64
CA SER A 91 21.73 -0.50 -1.22
C SER A 91 21.01 0.81 -1.58
N PRO A 92 21.25 1.89 -0.82
CA PRO A 92 20.75 3.25 -1.12
C PRO A 92 21.30 3.84 -2.43
N GLN A 93 22.48 3.41 -2.90
CA GLN A 93 23.14 4.01 -4.07
C GLN A 93 22.34 3.88 -5.37
N ALA A 94 21.49 2.85 -5.51
CA ALA A 94 20.63 2.67 -6.68
C ALA A 94 19.54 3.75 -6.84
N LYS A 95 19.32 4.60 -5.82
CA LYS A 95 18.21 5.56 -5.76
C LYS A 95 18.60 7.02 -5.94
N GLY A 96 19.89 7.34 -6.02
CA GLY A 96 20.40 8.70 -5.77
C GLY A 96 19.80 9.84 -6.60
N LYS A 97 19.47 9.64 -7.88
CA LYS A 97 18.85 10.72 -8.69
C LYS A 97 17.36 10.93 -8.39
N ILE A 98 16.64 9.83 -8.15
CA ILE A 98 15.20 9.86 -7.83
C ILE A 98 15.01 10.42 -6.41
N GLU A 99 15.86 10.01 -5.46
CA GLU A 99 15.85 10.54 -4.09
C GLU A 99 16.18 12.02 -4.03
N ARG A 100 17.14 12.52 -4.82
CA ARG A 100 17.46 13.96 -4.85
C ARG A 100 16.30 14.81 -5.38
N ARG A 101 15.70 14.43 -6.51
CA ARG A 101 14.55 15.16 -7.08
C ARG A 101 13.36 15.12 -6.13
N PHE A 102 13.14 13.98 -5.47
CA PHE A 102 12.08 13.82 -4.49
C PHE A 102 12.34 14.62 -3.22
N GLY A 103 13.58 14.68 -2.73
CA GLY A 103 13.97 15.54 -1.61
C GLY A 103 13.77 17.02 -1.89
N THR A 104 14.07 17.50 -3.11
CA THR A 104 13.76 18.87 -3.51
C THR A 104 12.26 19.16 -3.48
N PHE A 105 11.45 18.22 -4.01
CA PHE A 105 10.00 18.34 -3.97
C PHE A 105 9.44 18.37 -2.54
N GLN A 106 9.95 17.50 -1.67
CA GLN A 106 9.57 17.48 -0.25
C GLN A 106 9.85 18.82 0.44
N ASN A 107 11.06 19.37 0.27
CA ASN A 107 11.43 20.65 0.89
C ASN A 107 10.54 21.80 0.38
N ARG A 108 10.23 21.80 -0.92
CA ARG A 108 9.30 22.77 -1.51
C ARG A 108 7.90 22.65 -0.92
N LEU A 109 7.38 21.43 -0.80
CA LEU A 109 6.04 21.18 -0.29
C LEU A 109 5.87 21.70 1.15
N LEU A 110 6.86 21.49 2.02
CA LEU A 110 6.84 22.02 3.39
C LEU A 110 6.86 23.55 3.41
N ALA A 111 7.67 24.18 2.56
CA ALA A 111 7.72 25.63 2.44
C ALA A 111 6.36 26.20 1.98
N LEU A 112 5.68 25.53 1.05
CA LEU A 112 4.35 25.93 0.58
C LEU A 112 3.28 25.74 1.65
N LEU A 113 3.28 24.62 2.39
CA LEU A 113 2.36 24.41 3.52
C LEU A 113 2.52 25.50 4.58
N ALA A 114 3.77 25.86 4.91
CA ALA A 114 4.07 26.93 5.85
C ALA A 114 3.62 28.31 5.32
N PHE A 115 3.84 28.59 4.04
CA PHE A 115 3.43 29.84 3.39
C PHE A 115 1.91 30.02 3.37
N GLU A 116 1.17 28.96 3.02
CA GLU A 116 -0.30 28.90 3.01
C GLU A 116 -0.89 28.78 4.44
N ARG A 117 -0.05 28.63 5.47
CA ARG A 117 -0.44 28.43 6.88
C ARG A 117 -1.38 27.23 7.08
N ILE A 118 -1.18 26.17 6.30
CA ILE A 118 -1.97 24.95 6.38
C ILE A 118 -1.49 24.08 7.54
N ALA A 119 -2.40 23.72 8.44
CA ALA A 119 -2.14 22.83 9.58
C ALA A 119 -2.97 21.54 9.55
N ASP A 120 -3.92 21.42 8.63
CA ASP A 120 -4.85 20.29 8.54
C ASP A 120 -4.53 19.36 7.35
N TYR A 121 -4.74 18.05 7.53
CA TYR A 121 -4.44 17.04 6.51
C TYR A 121 -5.26 17.19 5.21
N GLY A 122 -6.52 17.62 5.30
CA GLY A 122 -7.39 17.78 4.13
C GLY A 122 -6.87 18.83 3.15
N PRO A 123 -6.70 20.09 3.57
CA PRO A 123 -6.09 21.13 2.75
C PRO A 123 -4.65 20.79 2.32
N ALA A 124 -3.86 20.15 3.19
CA ALA A 124 -2.50 19.73 2.84
C ALA A 124 -2.49 18.71 1.70
N GLN A 125 -3.39 17.74 1.72
CA GLN A 125 -3.54 16.77 0.63
C GLN A 125 -3.93 17.47 -0.68
N GLY A 126 -4.82 18.47 -0.64
CA GLY A 126 -5.17 19.26 -1.82
C GLY A 126 -3.97 20.00 -2.44
N LEU A 127 -3.13 20.61 -1.60
CA LEU A 127 -1.89 21.26 -2.06
C LEU A 127 -0.90 20.25 -2.65
N LEU A 128 -0.74 19.08 -2.01
CA LEU A 128 0.11 18.00 -2.51
C LEU A 128 -0.37 17.51 -3.88
N ASP A 129 -1.67 17.25 -4.03
CA ASP A 129 -2.25 16.80 -5.30
C ASP A 129 -2.01 17.83 -6.41
N HIS A 130 -2.17 19.12 -6.11
CA HIS A 130 -1.89 20.21 -7.05
C HIS A 130 -0.40 20.27 -7.48
N GLU A 131 0.52 20.24 -6.51
CA GLU A 131 1.96 20.27 -6.81
C GLU A 131 2.39 19.02 -7.60
N LEU A 132 1.77 17.85 -7.36
CA LEU A 132 2.02 16.66 -8.15
C LEU A 132 1.56 16.79 -9.59
N GLU A 133 0.36 17.32 -9.80
CA GLU A 133 -0.16 17.59 -11.14
C GLU A 133 0.77 18.53 -11.92
N GLN A 134 1.28 19.58 -11.27
CA GLN A 134 2.26 20.47 -11.88
C GLN A 134 3.58 19.76 -12.22
N GLN A 135 4.12 18.95 -11.29
CA GLN A 135 5.37 18.21 -11.52
C GLN A 135 5.23 17.17 -12.63
N ASN A 136 4.07 16.50 -12.71
CA ASN A 136 3.78 15.49 -13.72
C ASN A 136 3.61 16.06 -15.12
N ARG A 137 3.21 17.33 -15.25
CA ARG A 137 3.17 18.07 -16.53
C ARG A 137 4.50 18.73 -16.91
N THR A 138 5.46 18.81 -15.98
CA THR A 138 6.71 19.53 -16.22
C THR A 138 7.60 18.72 -17.17
N VAL A 139 7.82 19.26 -18.37
CA VAL A 139 8.64 18.63 -19.41
C VAL A 139 10.11 18.61 -18.99
N CYS A 140 10.70 17.42 -19.00
CA CYS A 140 12.12 17.26 -18.72
C CYS A 140 12.95 17.71 -19.93
N ARG A 141 13.94 18.57 -19.68
CA ARG A 141 14.81 19.13 -20.74
C ARG A 141 15.60 18.07 -21.52
N THR A 142 15.91 16.92 -20.92
CA THR A 142 16.71 15.87 -21.55
C THR A 142 15.87 14.90 -22.36
N THR A 143 14.69 14.52 -21.87
CA THR A 143 13.81 13.55 -22.54
C THR A 143 12.78 14.23 -23.45
N HIS A 144 12.60 15.55 -23.31
CA HIS A 144 11.56 16.34 -23.98
C HIS A 144 10.13 15.82 -23.75
N LEU A 145 9.93 15.05 -22.70
CA LEU A 145 8.66 14.48 -22.28
C LEU A 145 8.38 14.90 -20.83
N SER A 146 7.12 15.15 -20.52
CA SER A 146 6.67 15.18 -19.13
C SER A 146 6.60 13.75 -18.56
N PRO A 147 6.61 13.57 -17.23
CA PRO A 147 6.32 12.27 -16.61
C PRO A 147 5.05 11.60 -17.15
N ASP A 148 3.95 12.35 -17.30
CA ASP A 148 2.70 11.81 -17.85
C ASP A 148 2.89 11.34 -19.31
N ASP A 149 3.54 12.15 -20.17
CA ASP A 149 3.79 11.75 -21.56
C ASP A 149 4.73 10.53 -21.65
N ALA A 150 5.72 10.45 -20.76
CA ALA A 150 6.65 9.33 -20.70
C ALA A 150 5.95 8.04 -20.26
N TRP A 151 4.98 8.16 -19.34
CA TRP A 151 4.14 7.07 -18.88
C TRP A 151 3.20 6.58 -19.99
N ASP A 152 2.49 7.49 -20.64
CA ASP A 152 1.59 7.16 -21.76
C ASP A 152 2.36 6.49 -22.90
N LYS A 153 3.53 7.03 -23.26
CA LYS A 153 4.43 6.40 -24.23
C LYS A 153 4.90 5.01 -23.79
N ALA A 154 5.15 4.79 -22.50
CA ALA A 154 5.55 3.48 -22.00
C ALA A 154 4.41 2.45 -22.08
N ILE A 155 3.17 2.86 -21.84
CA ILE A 155 1.97 2.04 -22.03
C ILE A 155 1.79 1.69 -23.51
N ASP A 156 1.87 2.68 -24.40
CA ASP A 156 1.72 2.49 -25.84
C ASP A 156 2.78 1.52 -26.40
N GLU A 157 4.01 1.65 -25.94
CA GLU A 157 5.12 0.78 -26.33
C GLU A 157 5.13 -0.56 -25.56
N ARG A 158 4.15 -0.81 -24.68
CA ARG A 158 4.03 -2.00 -23.81
C ARG A 158 5.31 -2.29 -23.01
N ARG A 159 5.96 -1.22 -22.56
CA ARG A 159 7.16 -1.25 -21.70
C ARG A 159 6.80 -1.09 -20.23
N ASP A 160 5.52 -0.87 -19.90
CA ASP A 160 5.05 -0.80 -18.53
C ASP A 160 5.10 -2.19 -17.88
N ALA A 161 5.81 -2.32 -16.76
CA ALA A 161 5.89 -3.58 -16.00
C ALA A 161 4.63 -3.78 -15.13
N MET A 162 3.46 -3.43 -15.66
CA MET A 162 2.17 -3.49 -14.97
C MET A 162 1.33 -4.65 -15.50
N ARG A 163 0.46 -5.13 -14.63
CA ARG A 163 -0.56 -6.13 -14.89
C ARG A 163 -1.93 -5.46 -14.73
N PRO A 164 -3.00 -6.05 -15.31
CA PRO A 164 -4.34 -5.53 -15.19
C PRO A 164 -4.74 -5.24 -13.75
N ARG A 165 -5.64 -4.26 -13.60
CA ARG A 165 -6.18 -3.87 -12.30
C ARG A 165 -6.76 -5.10 -11.58
N PRO A 166 -6.33 -5.38 -10.34
CA PRO A 166 -6.85 -6.50 -9.58
C PRO A 166 -8.29 -6.22 -9.16
N ASP A 167 -9.05 -7.30 -8.92
CA ASP A 167 -10.41 -7.19 -8.40
C ASP A 167 -10.41 -6.45 -7.05
N PRO A 168 -11.27 -5.43 -6.86
CA PRO A 168 -11.37 -4.70 -5.59
C PRO A 168 -11.59 -5.60 -4.37
N SER A 169 -12.37 -6.68 -4.50
CA SER A 169 -12.62 -7.63 -3.42
C SER A 169 -11.37 -8.40 -3.01
N LEU A 170 -10.47 -8.65 -3.98
CA LEU A 170 -9.21 -9.34 -3.76
C LEU A 170 -8.16 -8.38 -3.16
N LEU A 171 -8.23 -7.09 -3.49
CA LEU A 171 -7.50 -6.05 -2.76
C LEU A 171 -7.97 -5.96 -1.31
N ASP A 172 -9.29 -5.96 -1.08
CA ASP A 172 -9.84 -5.87 0.28
C ASP A 172 -9.46 -7.09 1.14
N LEU A 173 -9.27 -8.26 0.52
CA LEU A 173 -8.76 -9.44 1.22
C LEU A 173 -7.29 -9.32 1.61
N HIS A 174 -6.43 -8.93 0.66
CA HIS A 174 -4.97 -9.04 0.84
C HIS A 174 -4.35 -7.80 1.47
N LEU A 175 -4.81 -6.60 1.09
CA LEU A 175 -4.41 -5.32 1.68
C LEU A 175 -5.18 -5.06 2.98
N ALA A 176 -5.07 -5.99 3.91
CA ALA A 176 -5.75 -6.00 5.21
C ALA A 176 -4.83 -6.60 6.27
N LEU A 177 -5.08 -6.29 7.54
CA LEU A 177 -4.38 -6.94 8.65
C LEU A 177 -5.03 -8.29 8.97
N HIS A 178 -4.24 -9.36 9.00
CA HIS A 178 -4.74 -10.71 9.25
C HIS A 178 -4.45 -11.13 10.68
N PHE A 179 -5.47 -11.63 11.39
CA PHE A 179 -5.31 -12.13 12.75
C PHE A 179 -5.93 -13.52 12.89
N SER A 180 -5.24 -14.42 13.60
CA SER A 180 -5.82 -15.71 14.00
C SER A 180 -6.48 -15.56 15.37
N ARG A 181 -7.72 -16.06 15.51
CA ARG A 181 -8.44 -16.07 16.79
C ARG A 181 -9.10 -17.42 17.03
N ARG A 182 -9.03 -17.87 18.28
CA ARG A 182 -9.77 -19.05 18.74
C ARG A 182 -11.22 -18.64 19.01
N LEU A 183 -12.15 -19.55 18.70
CA LEU A 183 -13.55 -19.36 19.02
C LEU A 183 -13.84 -19.65 20.48
N ASN A 184 -14.76 -18.86 21.03
CA ASN A 184 -15.39 -19.13 22.31
C ASN A 184 -16.43 -20.24 22.15
N ALA A 185 -16.83 -20.85 23.27
CA ALA A 185 -17.79 -21.97 23.28
C ALA A 185 -19.14 -21.61 22.62
N ASP A 186 -19.50 -20.33 22.62
CA ASP A 186 -20.80 -19.82 22.13
C ASP A 186 -20.78 -19.35 20.67
N HIS A 187 -19.86 -19.85 19.83
CA HIS A 187 -19.67 -19.38 18.46
C HIS A 187 -19.47 -17.86 18.36
N GLN A 188 -18.69 -17.31 19.29
CA GLN A 188 -18.28 -15.92 19.30
C GLN A 188 -16.77 -15.79 19.13
N VAL A 189 -16.32 -14.64 18.64
CA VAL A 189 -14.92 -14.29 18.55
C VAL A 189 -14.63 -12.96 19.25
N ASP A 190 -13.62 -12.94 20.09
CA ASP A 190 -13.18 -11.73 20.76
C ASP A 190 -12.20 -10.94 19.89
N PHE A 191 -12.59 -9.72 19.54
CA PHE A 191 -11.79 -8.83 18.72
C PHE A 191 -12.06 -7.37 19.05
N LEU A 192 -11.00 -6.56 19.12
CA LEU A 192 -11.06 -5.13 19.49
C LEU A 192 -11.79 -4.87 20.82
N GLY A 193 -11.60 -5.77 21.81
CA GLY A 193 -12.17 -5.63 23.15
C GLY A 193 -13.67 -5.91 23.25
N ARG A 194 -14.28 -6.51 22.21
CA ARG A 194 -15.69 -6.91 22.18
C ARG A 194 -15.83 -8.35 21.66
N SER A 195 -16.89 -9.02 22.07
CA SER A 195 -17.26 -10.35 21.57
C SER A 195 -18.26 -10.22 20.43
N TRP A 196 -17.97 -10.86 19.30
CA TRP A 196 -18.79 -10.77 18.09
C TRP A 196 -19.39 -12.14 17.76
N PRO A 197 -20.72 -12.24 17.60
CA PRO A 197 -21.38 -13.50 17.22
C PRO A 197 -21.12 -13.80 15.75
N ILE A 198 -20.70 -15.03 15.44
CA ILE A 198 -20.39 -15.44 14.07
C ILE A 198 -21.24 -16.64 13.64
N GLY A 199 -21.29 -16.90 12.33
CA GLY A 199 -21.91 -18.09 11.77
C GLY A 199 -21.31 -19.39 12.29
N ALA A 200 -22.13 -20.44 12.32
CA ALA A 200 -21.72 -21.75 12.79
C ALA A 200 -20.53 -22.28 11.98
N THR A 201 -19.56 -22.85 12.69
CA THR A 201 -18.39 -23.48 12.07
C THR A 201 -17.91 -24.65 12.91
N GLN A 202 -17.35 -25.65 12.25
CA GLN A 202 -16.74 -26.83 12.89
C GLN A 202 -15.30 -26.57 13.35
N ARG A 203 -14.73 -25.41 13.00
CA ARG A 203 -13.35 -25.06 13.35
C ARG A 203 -13.27 -24.37 14.70
N HIS A 204 -12.24 -24.67 15.47
CA HIS A 204 -11.96 -23.98 16.73
C HIS A 204 -11.18 -22.67 16.56
N THR A 205 -10.63 -22.43 15.37
CA THR A 205 -9.83 -21.24 15.05
C THR A 205 -10.32 -20.65 13.74
N VAL A 206 -10.46 -19.32 13.71
CA VAL A 206 -10.88 -18.52 12.57
C VAL A 206 -9.83 -17.46 12.25
N ALA A 207 -9.86 -16.94 11.03
CA ALA A 207 -9.05 -15.80 10.62
C ALA A 207 -9.92 -14.54 10.57
N ILE A 208 -9.37 -13.42 11.02
CA ILE A 208 -9.97 -12.10 10.96
C ILE A 208 -9.21 -11.29 9.91
N ILE A 209 -9.94 -10.78 8.93
CA ILE A 209 -9.45 -9.84 7.92
C ILE A 209 -9.90 -8.45 8.36
N HIS A 210 -8.97 -7.61 8.81
CA HIS A 210 -9.29 -6.34 9.46
C HIS A 210 -8.83 -5.14 8.64
N HIS A 211 -9.77 -4.22 8.40
CA HIS A 211 -9.55 -2.88 7.89
C HIS A 211 -9.76 -1.88 9.05
N PRO A 212 -8.68 -1.46 9.74
CA PRO A 212 -8.73 -0.51 10.84
C PRO A 212 -9.67 0.68 10.63
N GLY A 213 -10.56 0.90 11.59
CA GLY A 213 -11.51 2.02 11.60
C GLY A 213 -12.63 1.94 10.55
N ARG A 214 -12.78 0.80 9.86
CA ARG A 214 -13.81 0.63 8.82
C ARG A 214 -14.66 -0.61 9.06
N GLN A 215 -14.04 -1.78 8.99
CA GLN A 215 -14.74 -3.06 9.05
C GLN A 215 -13.77 -4.21 9.25
N PHE A 216 -14.30 -5.37 9.63
CA PHE A 216 -13.57 -6.62 9.57
C PHE A 216 -14.49 -7.76 9.15
N TRP A 217 -13.87 -8.80 8.61
CA TRP A 217 -14.52 -10.05 8.25
C TRP A 217 -13.94 -11.18 9.08
N VAL A 218 -14.78 -12.13 9.44
CA VAL A 218 -14.37 -13.38 10.06
C VAL A 218 -14.54 -14.48 9.03
N VAL A 219 -13.46 -15.21 8.76
CA VAL A 219 -13.42 -16.25 7.74
C VAL A 219 -12.92 -17.56 8.33
N THR A 220 -13.38 -18.70 7.78
CA THR A 220 -13.04 -20.04 8.30
C THR A 220 -11.56 -20.37 8.18
N THR A 221 -10.91 -19.92 7.10
CA THR A 221 -9.49 -20.13 6.85
C THR A 221 -8.81 -18.86 6.35
N PRO A 222 -7.56 -18.59 6.77
CA PRO A 222 -6.78 -17.53 6.13
C PRO A 222 -6.58 -17.90 4.64
N PRO A 223 -6.57 -16.92 3.73
CA PRO A 223 -6.32 -17.19 2.32
C PRO A 223 -4.91 -17.74 2.16
N LYS A 224 -4.78 -18.81 1.38
CA LYS A 224 -3.50 -19.47 1.11
C LYS A 224 -3.26 -19.62 -0.40
N PRO A 225 -1.99 -19.63 -0.83
CA PRO A 225 -1.63 -19.98 -2.19
C PRO A 225 -2.08 -21.42 -2.52
N PRO A 226 -2.41 -21.73 -3.79
CA PRO A 226 -2.39 -20.85 -4.95
C PRO A 226 -3.68 -20.03 -5.12
N GLU A 227 -4.76 -20.40 -4.42
CA GLU A 227 -6.09 -19.84 -4.66
C GLU A 227 -6.20 -18.39 -4.21
N ASN A 228 -5.66 -18.05 -3.03
CA ASN A 228 -5.60 -16.69 -2.48
C ASN A 228 -6.95 -15.94 -2.56
N ARG A 229 -8.06 -16.64 -2.32
CA ARG A 229 -9.44 -16.15 -2.41
C ARG A 229 -10.10 -16.09 -1.03
N TRP A 230 -11.24 -15.41 -0.97
CA TRP A 230 -12.12 -15.44 0.20
C TRP A 230 -12.55 -16.89 0.47
N SER A 231 -12.40 -17.33 1.71
CA SER A 231 -13.04 -18.54 2.24
C SER A 231 -14.42 -18.21 2.78
N ASP A 232 -15.10 -19.18 3.40
CA ASP A 232 -16.44 -18.98 3.95
C ASP A 232 -16.43 -17.85 4.99
N VAL A 233 -17.16 -16.78 4.67
CA VAL A 233 -17.31 -15.60 5.54
C VAL A 233 -18.36 -15.92 6.59
N LEU A 234 -17.91 -16.08 7.84
CA LEU A 234 -18.75 -16.36 9.00
C LEU A 234 -19.40 -15.09 9.56
N GLY A 235 -18.86 -13.92 9.23
CA GLY A 235 -19.42 -12.64 9.65
C GLY A 235 -18.71 -11.46 9.01
N LYS A 236 -19.45 -10.38 8.82
CA LYS A 236 -18.94 -9.08 8.38
C LYS A 236 -19.45 -8.02 9.33
N PHE A 237 -18.54 -7.23 9.88
CA PHE A 237 -18.86 -6.23 10.90
C PHE A 237 -18.25 -4.88 10.53
N SER A 238 -19.04 -3.82 10.67
CA SER A 238 -18.56 -2.44 10.56
C SER A 238 -18.12 -1.94 11.93
N LEU A 239 -17.08 -1.11 11.95
CA LEU A 239 -16.47 -0.55 13.18
C LEU A 239 -16.86 0.90 13.41
#